data_AF-A0AAD9TVH5-F1
#
_entry.id   AF-A0AAD9TVH5-F1
#
_cell.length_a   1.000
_cell.length_b   1.000
_cell.length_c   1.000
_cell.angle_alpha   90.00
_cell.angle_beta   90.00
_cell.angle_gamma   90.00
#
_symmetry.space_group_name_H-M   'P 1'
#
loop_
_entity.id
_entity.type
_entity.pdbx_description
1 polymer ?
#
loop_
_entity_poly.entity_id
_entity_poly.type
_entity_poly.pdbx_seq_one_letter_code
_entity_poly.pdbx_strand_id
1 'polypeptide(L)'
;MRGNGIFNVNGDSRKFQRQISNYEINSKYLCKFMEISVETKVTARLIPFLFAATANKAVIDFQNVLQRFTFDNICKIAFGYDPAYLLQSLPQFAQAFDDAIKLI
;
A
#
# COMPACT_ATOMS: atom_id res chain seq x y z
N MET A 1 58.40 3.44 1.59
CA MET A 1 58.00 3.41 0.17
C MET A 1 56.89 2.37 -0.01
N ARG A 2 55.71 2.83 -0.45
CA ARG A 2 54.57 2.17 -1.13
C ARG A 2 54.18 0.70 -0.81
N GLY A 3 52.88 0.52 -0.54
CA GLY A 3 52.18 -0.76 -0.73
C GLY A 3 50.73 -0.76 -0.23
N ASN A 4 49.85 0.03 -0.86
CA ASN A 4 48.41 0.04 -0.63
C ASN A 4 47.79 -1.27 -1.18
N GLY A 5 47.07 -2.04 -0.37
CA GLY A 5 46.42 -3.27 -0.78
C GLY A 5 45.13 -3.52 0.00
N ILE A 6 44.00 -3.16 -0.62
CA ILE A 6 42.64 -2.98 -0.10
C ILE A 6 41.93 -4.33 0.14
N PHE A 7 42.65 -5.36 0.59
CA PHE A 7 42.13 -6.74 0.62
C PHE A 7 42.11 -7.38 2.00
N ASN A 8 42.26 -6.60 3.07
CA ASN A 8 42.29 -7.17 4.42
C ASN A 8 41.62 -6.31 5.49
N VAL A 9 40.41 -5.78 5.25
CA VAL A 9 39.58 -5.28 6.35
C VAL A 9 38.08 -5.53 6.07
N ASN A 10 37.55 -6.51 6.81
CA ASN A 10 36.18 -6.66 7.30
C ASN A 10 35.04 -6.77 6.27
N GLY A 11 34.56 -8.00 6.08
CA GLY A 11 33.33 -8.35 5.36
C GLY A 11 32.01 -7.84 5.97
N ASP A 12 32.06 -6.97 6.99
CA ASP A 12 30.87 -6.47 7.70
C ASP A 12 30.42 -5.07 7.28
N SER A 13 31.22 -4.31 6.53
CA SER A 13 30.80 -2.98 6.03
C SER A 13 29.97 -3.03 4.73
N ARG A 14 30.05 -4.12 3.95
CA ARG A 14 29.25 -4.31 2.72
C ARG A 14 27.82 -4.79 2.96
N LYS A 15 27.53 -5.39 4.12
CA LYS A 15 26.17 -5.85 4.48
C LYS A 15 25.29 -4.70 4.98
N PHE A 16 25.86 -3.81 5.78
CA PHE A 16 25.14 -2.65 6.33
C PHE A 16 24.75 -1.64 5.23
N GLN A 17 25.66 -1.37 4.30
CA GLN A 17 25.40 -0.44 3.19
C GLN A 17 24.40 -0.99 2.17
N ARG A 18 24.39 -2.31 1.92
CA ARG A 18 23.36 -2.96 1.09
C ARG A 18 21.99 -3.02 1.79
N GLN A 19 21.93 -3.20 3.10
CA GLN A 19 20.66 -3.21 3.84
C GLN A 19 20.02 -1.82 3.92
N ILE A 20 20.80 -0.77 4.19
CA ILE A 20 20.28 0.60 4.25
C ILE A 20 19.87 1.10 2.87
N SER A 21 20.72 0.86 1.86
CA SER A 21 20.41 1.25 0.49
C SER A 21 19.17 0.52 -0.03
N ASN A 22 19.01 -0.78 0.23
CA ASN A 22 17.79 -1.51 -0.13
C ASN A 22 16.55 -1.03 0.63
N TYR A 23 16.65 -0.64 1.91
CA TYR A 23 15.50 -0.17 2.69
C TYR A 23 15.01 1.20 2.21
N GLU A 24 15.92 2.15 1.98
CA GLU A 24 15.55 3.49 1.48
C GLU A 24 15.07 3.46 0.03
N ILE A 25 15.67 2.61 -0.80
CA ILE A 25 15.24 2.34 -2.19
C ILE A 25 13.85 1.70 -2.16
N ASN A 26 13.66 0.58 -1.44
CA ASN A 26 12.36 -0.08 -1.33
C ASN A 26 11.29 0.85 -0.75
N SER A 27 11.61 1.64 0.27
CA SER A 27 10.67 2.60 0.86
C SER A 27 10.26 3.69 -0.15
N LYS A 28 11.20 4.26 -0.92
CA LYS A 28 10.88 5.24 -1.97
C LYS A 28 10.06 4.64 -3.11
N TYR A 29 10.39 3.43 -3.57
CA TYR A 29 9.61 2.74 -4.61
C TYR A 29 8.22 2.36 -4.13
N LEU A 30 8.10 1.89 -2.87
CA LEU A 30 6.81 1.61 -2.24
C LEU A 30 5.97 2.88 -2.10
N CYS A 31 6.53 3.98 -1.58
CA CYS A 31 5.82 5.25 -1.48
C CYS A 31 5.34 5.74 -2.85
N LYS A 32 6.18 5.66 -3.88
CA LYS A 32 5.79 6.07 -5.23
C LYS A 32 4.73 5.15 -5.85
N PHE A 33 4.82 3.85 -5.61
CA PHE A 33 3.81 2.89 -6.03
C PHE A 33 2.47 3.10 -5.30
N MET A 34 2.54 3.43 -4.00
CA MET A 34 1.38 3.80 -3.19
C MET A 34 0.74 5.09 -3.72
N GLU A 35 1.53 6.12 -3.97
CA GLU A 35 1.08 7.39 -4.55
C GLU A 35 0.32 7.15 -5.86
N ILE A 36 0.92 6.42 -6.81
CA ILE A 36 0.29 6.10 -8.10
C ILE A 36 -0.98 5.25 -7.92
N SER A 37 -0.96 4.24 -7.04
CA SER A 37 -2.13 3.40 -6.76
C SER A 37 -3.27 4.21 -6.17
N VAL A 38 -2.97 5.06 -5.19
CA VAL A 38 -3.96 5.92 -4.51
C VAL A 38 -4.52 6.92 -5.52
N GLU A 39 -3.68 7.64 -6.26
CA GLU A 39 -4.10 8.62 -7.26
C GLU A 39 -5.03 7.99 -8.32
N THR A 40 -4.65 6.81 -8.81
CA THR A 40 -5.47 6.05 -9.77
C THR A 40 -6.83 5.69 -9.18
N LYS A 41 -6.88 5.17 -7.95
CA LYS A 41 -8.13 4.77 -7.29
C LYS A 41 -8.99 5.96 -6.88
N VAL A 42 -8.40 7.08 -6.49
CA VAL A 42 -9.12 8.32 -6.19
C VAL A 42 -9.85 8.79 -7.45
N THR A 43 -9.11 8.91 -8.56
CA THR A 43 -9.63 9.47 -9.81
C THR A 43 -10.66 8.54 -10.46
N ALA A 44 -10.40 7.22 -10.45
CA ALA A 44 -11.25 6.26 -11.14
C ALA A 44 -12.44 5.75 -10.31
N ARG A 45 -12.40 5.84 -8.97
CA ARG A 45 -13.44 5.25 -8.11
C ARG A 45 -14.00 6.20 -7.07
N LEU A 46 -13.15 6.82 -6.25
CA LEU A 46 -13.63 7.64 -5.13
C LEU A 46 -14.38 8.89 -5.61
N ILE A 47 -13.82 9.62 -6.56
CA ILE A 47 -14.46 10.81 -7.13
C ILE A 47 -15.79 10.45 -7.82
N PRO A 48 -15.86 9.46 -8.74
CA PRO A 48 -17.13 9.04 -9.32
C PRO A 48 -18.16 8.57 -8.29
N PHE A 49 -17.73 7.84 -7.25
CA PHE A 49 -18.62 7.38 -6.17
C PHE A 49 -19.24 8.56 -5.41
N LEU A 50 -18.43 9.54 -5.00
CA LEU A 50 -18.90 10.73 -4.30
C LEU A 50 -19.81 11.60 -5.19
N PHE A 51 -19.48 11.71 -6.48
CA PHE A 51 -20.29 12.44 -7.45
C PHE A 51 -21.67 11.77 -7.63
N ALA A 52 -21.71 10.44 -7.77
CA ALA A 52 -22.95 9.68 -7.83
C ALA A 52 -23.78 9.80 -6.55
N ALA A 53 -23.15 9.77 -5.38
CA ALA A 53 -23.83 9.98 -4.10
C ALA A 53 -24.47 11.37 -4.03
N THR A 54 -23.76 12.40 -4.49
CA THR A 54 -24.25 13.79 -4.54
C THR A 54 -25.44 13.93 -5.50
N ALA A 55 -25.33 13.38 -6.71
CA ALA A 55 -26.40 13.39 -7.71
C ALA A 55 -27.68 12.71 -7.20
N ASN A 56 -27.52 11.64 -6.42
CA ASN A 56 -28.64 10.88 -5.83
C ASN A 56 -29.11 11.42 -4.47
N LYS A 57 -28.51 12.52 -3.96
CA LYS A 57 -28.73 13.04 -2.60
C LYS A 57 -28.61 11.96 -1.52
N ALA A 58 -27.73 10.98 -1.74
CA ALA A 58 -27.53 9.87 -0.83
C ALA A 58 -26.71 10.32 0.39
N VAL A 59 -27.17 9.96 1.58
CA VAL A 59 -26.37 10.09 2.79
C VAL A 59 -25.37 8.94 2.81
N ILE A 60 -24.08 9.27 2.81
CA ILE A 60 -23.00 8.30 2.88
C ILE A 60 -22.30 8.39 4.23
N ASP A 61 -21.94 7.24 4.79
CA ASP A 61 -21.00 7.18 5.89
C ASP A 61 -19.58 7.32 5.33
N PHE A 62 -19.01 8.52 5.47
CA PHE A 62 -17.68 8.82 4.97
C PHE A 62 -16.59 7.99 5.67
N GLN A 63 -16.77 7.65 6.94
CA GLN A 63 -15.83 6.79 7.66
C GLN A 63 -15.82 5.40 7.03
N ASN A 64 -17.00 4.84 6.75
CA ASN A 64 -17.09 3.54 6.09
C ASN A 64 -16.48 3.56 4.68
N VAL A 65 -16.70 4.62 3.91
CA VAL A 65 -16.11 4.80 2.56
C VAL A 65 -14.58 4.83 2.63
N LEU A 66 -14.00 5.61 3.54
CA LEU A 66 -12.55 5.70 3.71
C LEU A 66 -11.93 4.40 4.23
N GLN A 67 -12.64 3.65 5.08
CA GLN A 67 -12.19 2.33 5.52
C GLN A 67 -12.10 1.35 4.34
N ARG A 68 -13.13 1.29 3.48
CA ARG A 68 -13.12 0.44 2.27
C ARG A 68 -12.00 0.85 1.31
N PHE A 69 -11.82 2.17 1.12
CA PHE A 69 -10.74 2.69 0.28
C PHE A 69 -9.35 2.33 0.82
N THR A 70 -9.14 2.47 2.12
CA THR A 70 -7.88 2.08 2.78
C THR A 70 -7.61 0.59 2.62
N PHE A 71 -8.63 -0.25 2.82
CA PHE A 71 -8.53 -1.69 2.66
C PHE A 71 -8.13 -2.09 1.23
N ASP A 72 -8.77 -1.49 0.22
CA ASP A 72 -8.42 -1.69 -1.19
C ASP A 72 -6.94 -1.35 -1.47
N ASN A 73 -6.40 -0.30 -0.84
CA ASN A 73 -4.99 0.07 -1.00
C ASN A 73 -4.06 -0.92 -0.28
N ILE A 74 -4.37 -1.30 0.96
CA ILE A 74 -3.60 -2.29 1.71
C ILE A 74 -3.54 -3.62 0.94
N CYS A 75 -4.66 -4.11 0.43
CA CYS A 75 -4.69 -5.36 -0.33
C CYS A 75 -3.83 -5.28 -1.59
N LYS A 76 -3.86 -4.14 -2.29
CA LYS A 76 -3.06 -3.94 -3.50
C LYS A 76 -1.57 -3.91 -3.20
N ILE A 77 -1.18 -3.32 -2.08
CA ILE A 77 0.22 -3.21 -1.65
C ILE A 77 0.74 -4.53 -1.10
N ALA A 78 0.00 -5.15 -0.18
CA ALA A 78 0.42 -6.35 0.54
C ALA A 78 0.30 -7.63 -0.30
N PHE A 79 -0.72 -7.72 -1.15
CA PHE A 79 -1.05 -8.96 -1.88
C PHE A 79 -1.04 -8.79 -3.40
N GLY A 80 -0.80 -7.57 -3.93
CA GLY A 80 -0.89 -7.30 -5.37
C GLY A 80 -2.31 -7.33 -5.94
N TYR A 81 -3.31 -7.63 -5.11
CA TYR A 81 -4.70 -7.88 -5.47
C TYR A 81 -5.60 -6.68 -5.12
N ASP A 82 -6.56 -6.36 -5.99
CA ASP A 82 -7.50 -5.25 -5.78
C ASP A 82 -8.92 -5.80 -5.62
N PRO A 83 -9.47 -5.83 -4.39
CA PRO A 83 -10.80 -6.36 -4.13
C PRO A 83 -11.93 -5.44 -4.63
N ALA A 84 -11.62 -4.19 -5.00
CA ALA A 84 -12.60 -3.19 -5.41
C ALA A 84 -13.77 -3.02 -4.41
N TYR A 85 -13.47 -3.13 -3.12
CA TYR A 85 -14.42 -3.08 -2.02
C TYR A 85 -15.13 -1.72 -1.93
N LEU A 86 -14.52 -0.65 -2.43
CA LEU A 86 -15.21 0.64 -2.53
C LEU A 86 -16.49 0.56 -3.42
N LEU A 87 -16.50 -0.28 -4.45
CA LEU A 87 -17.59 -0.39 -5.43
C LEU A 87 -18.55 -1.55 -5.16
N GLN A 88 -18.11 -2.59 -4.46
CA GLN A 88 -18.91 -3.77 -4.15
C GLN A 88 -19.38 -3.77 -2.69
N SER A 89 -20.61 -4.23 -2.45
CA SER A 89 -21.05 -4.58 -1.10
C SER A 89 -20.17 -5.73 -0.59
N LEU A 90 -19.45 -5.48 0.52
CA LEU A 90 -18.61 -6.41 1.28
C LEU A 90 -18.16 -7.68 0.50
N PRO A 91 -16.99 -7.66 -0.18
CA PRO A 91 -16.46 -8.87 -0.78
C PRO A 91 -16.12 -9.86 0.34
N GLN A 92 -16.34 -11.15 0.09
CA GLN A 92 -16.01 -12.26 1.02
C GLN A 92 -14.60 -12.14 1.61
N PHE A 93 -13.68 -11.50 0.90
CA PHE A 93 -12.32 -11.23 1.33
C PHE A 93 -12.22 -10.28 2.54
N ALA A 94 -13.04 -9.21 2.61
CA ALA A 94 -13.03 -8.29 3.75
C ALA A 94 -13.50 -9.00 5.03
N GLN A 95 -14.52 -9.85 4.91
CA GLN A 95 -15.02 -10.66 6.02
C GLN A 95 -14.00 -11.72 6.46
N ALA A 96 -13.38 -12.43 5.51
CA ALA A 96 -12.33 -13.41 5.82
C ALA A 96 -11.12 -12.75 6.50
N PHE A 97 -10.77 -11.52 6.13
CA PHE A 97 -9.69 -10.77 6.77
C PHE A 97 -10.04 -10.36 8.21
N ASP A 98 -11.25 -9.84 8.43
CA ASP A 98 -11.72 -9.49 9.78
C ASP A 98 -11.80 -10.72 10.70
N ASP A 99 -12.23 -11.86 10.16
CA ASP A 99 -12.30 -13.12 10.91
C ASP A 99 -10.89 -13.64 11.25
N ALA A 100 -9.92 -13.51 10.33
CA ALA A 100 -8.53 -13.87 10.59
C ALA A 100 -7.89 -12.99 11.68
N ILE A 101 -8.20 -11.69 11.72
CA ILE A 101 -7.70 -10.79 12.77
C ILE A 101 -8.28 -11.15 14.14
N LYS A 102 -9.54 -11.59 14.23
CA LYS A 102 -10.18 -11.99 15.50
C LYS A 102 -9.63 -13.30 16.09
N LEU A 103 -8.84 -14.05 15.34
CA LEU A 103 -8.25 -15.32 15.76
C LEU A 103 -6.82 -15.17 16.33
N ILE A 104 -6.29 -13.95 16.38
CA ILE A 104 -4.98 -13.59 16.96
C ILE A 104 -5.19 -12.93 18.32
#